data_AF-A0A949UJ64-F1
#
_entry.id   AF-A0A949UJ64-F1
#
_cell.length_a   1.000
_cell.length_b   1.000
_cell.length_c   1.000
_cell.angle_alpha   90.00
_cell.angle_beta   90.00
_cell.angle_gamma   90.00
#
_symmetry.space_group_name_H-M   'P 1'
#
loop_
_entity.id
_entity.type
_entity.pdbx_description
1 polymer ?
#
loop_
_entity_poly.entity_id
_entity_poly.type
_entity_poly.pdbx_seq_one_letter_code
_entity_poly.pdbx_strand_id
1 'polypeptide(L)'
;MSIPEYPFTALVNQAQYKLALIIAAISPAVGGVLVTGPRGSAKSTLARALAAVLPEQAPFVTLPLGASEEMLLGSLNLQQILDDQKLAFSPGLLSKAHKGVLYVDEVNLLPDVLVDLLLDVAASGVNCLERDGISHRHASRFLLLGTMNPDEGELRPQLTDRFGLSVVLDGCYDIETRVEIVRLREAFDLAPTEFVARYAEQQAQLSASIASARENLAGVVFPNALRVCIAERCQAANVDGLRADIVWGHAARAHAAWFQRTAVEEVDILAVEELVLAHRRQSPPDRNVTSRPPQQESTSSTQPAQPPASKPFTRPADSFSKQTLENDEPFKKNRDETEQKKIGDWGAMLAQQQATGQVSALKLSRSVSTHKFDTVMGQLRGGKKKGGSVGASSRSRKAGASLDWFRSLVASAGNWPPTRLKFRQAKSARAVLHLVLLDTSGSTLYSRQFALAKAAIVRIAERAYLDREQLLIMGFGNQKIDTLLHCGRSPKELRQ
;
A
#
# COMPACT_ATOMS: atom_id res chain seq x y z
N MET A 1 -4.94 -18.73 19.01
CA MET A 1 -5.94 -18.20 19.95
C MET A 1 -6.19 -16.76 19.55
N SER A 2 -7.43 -16.39 19.25
CA SER A 2 -7.79 -15.00 19.01
C SER A 2 -7.52 -14.20 20.28
N ILE A 3 -6.88 -13.04 20.14
CA ILE A 3 -6.70 -12.10 21.25
C ILE A 3 -8.11 -11.65 21.64
N PRO A 4 -8.51 -11.72 22.93
CA PRO A 4 -9.82 -11.26 23.36
C PRO A 4 -9.98 -9.78 23.00
N GLU A 5 -11.08 -9.44 22.33
CA GLU A 5 -11.40 -8.07 21.96
C GLU A 5 -12.24 -7.41 23.05
N TYR A 6 -12.17 -6.08 23.14
CA TYR A 6 -12.96 -5.33 24.10
C TYR A 6 -14.46 -5.40 23.73
N PRO A 7 -15.37 -5.79 24.64
CA PRO A 7 -16.80 -5.89 24.36
C PRO A 7 -17.44 -4.58 23.87
N PHE A 8 -18.27 -4.65 22.84
CA PHE A 8 -18.97 -3.48 22.28
C PHE A 8 -19.93 -2.84 23.30
N THR A 9 -20.57 -3.67 24.11
CA THR A 9 -21.53 -3.27 25.15
C THR A 9 -20.83 -2.59 26.33
N ALA A 10 -19.57 -2.94 26.62
CA ALA A 10 -18.79 -2.37 27.72
C ALA A 10 -18.19 -0.98 27.41
N LEU A 11 -18.31 -0.49 26.17
CA LEU A 11 -17.77 0.82 25.81
C LEU A 11 -18.71 1.91 26.35
N VAL A 12 -18.20 2.85 27.15
CA VAL A 12 -19.03 3.88 27.77
C VAL A 12 -19.20 5.06 26.82
N ASN A 13 -20.38 5.68 26.83
CA ASN A 13 -20.72 6.83 25.99
C ASN A 13 -20.71 6.48 24.47
N GLN A 14 -20.68 7.49 23.59
CA GLN A 14 -20.64 7.36 22.13
C GLN A 14 -21.92 6.78 21.50
N ALA A 15 -23.09 7.18 22.01
CA ALA A 15 -24.38 6.68 21.54
C ALA A 15 -24.58 6.83 20.02
N GLN A 16 -24.22 7.99 19.45
CA GLN A 16 -24.31 8.21 18.00
C GLN A 16 -23.37 7.30 17.20
N TYR A 17 -22.14 7.07 17.69
CA TYR A 17 -21.20 6.17 17.03
C TYR A 17 -21.70 4.73 17.03
N LYS A 18 -22.15 4.25 18.19
CA LYS A 18 -22.76 2.92 18.32
C LYS A 18 -23.98 2.77 17.41
N LEU A 19 -24.85 3.79 17.37
CA LEU A 19 -26.03 3.79 16.51
C LEU A 19 -25.66 3.71 15.03
N ALA A 20 -24.69 4.51 14.58
CA ALA A 20 -24.22 4.48 13.19
C ALA A 20 -23.66 3.12 12.81
N LEU A 21 -22.87 2.49 13.69
CA LEU A 21 -22.34 1.14 13.48
C LEU A 21 -23.44 0.07 13.43
N ILE A 22 -24.43 0.15 14.31
CA ILE A 22 -25.59 -0.76 14.32
C ILE A 22 -26.41 -0.60 13.05
N ILE A 23 -26.73 0.62 12.64
CA ILE A 23 -27.46 0.90 11.40
C ILE A 23 -26.72 0.35 10.19
N ALA A 24 -25.41 0.60 10.09
CA ALA A 24 -24.61 0.13 8.97
C ALA A 24 -24.42 -1.40 8.99
N ALA A 25 -24.42 -2.02 10.18
CA ALA A 25 -24.49 -3.46 10.32
C ALA A 25 -25.85 -4.00 9.83
N ILE A 26 -26.97 -3.34 10.10
CA ILE A 26 -28.30 -3.78 9.65
C ILE A 26 -28.48 -3.61 8.14
N SER A 27 -28.10 -2.46 7.60
CA SER A 27 -28.26 -2.13 6.18
C SER A 27 -26.93 -1.72 5.54
N PRO A 28 -26.17 -2.67 4.95
CA PRO A 28 -24.93 -2.37 4.23
C PRO A 28 -25.10 -1.38 3.06
N ALA A 29 -26.32 -1.27 2.52
CA ALA A 29 -26.67 -0.33 1.45
C ALA A 29 -26.51 1.15 1.83
N VAL A 30 -26.35 1.46 3.12
CA VAL A 30 -26.09 2.82 3.61
C VAL A 30 -24.76 3.37 3.08
N GLY A 31 -23.77 2.53 2.78
CA GLY A 31 -22.51 2.98 2.14
C GLY A 31 -21.37 3.31 3.12
N GLY A 32 -21.30 2.60 4.23
CA GLY A 32 -20.19 2.71 5.20
C GLY A 32 -20.35 3.84 6.22
N VAL A 33 -19.43 3.87 7.19
CA VAL A 33 -19.43 4.84 8.29
C VAL A 33 -18.06 5.51 8.37
N LEU A 34 -18.10 6.84 8.41
CA LEU A 34 -16.96 7.72 8.60
C LEU A 34 -16.95 8.23 10.05
N VAL A 35 -15.79 8.18 10.69
CA VAL A 35 -15.65 8.55 12.10
C VAL A 35 -14.55 9.59 12.24
N THR A 36 -14.94 10.79 12.61
CA THR A 36 -14.05 11.93 12.83
C THR A 36 -13.83 12.11 14.33
N GLY A 37 -12.61 12.36 14.76
CA GLY A 37 -12.35 12.82 16.13
C GLY A 37 -10.88 12.76 16.51
N PRO A 38 -10.53 13.21 17.73
CA PRO A 38 -9.15 13.25 18.18
C PRO A 38 -8.58 11.86 18.46
N ARG A 39 -7.25 11.76 18.58
CA ARG A 39 -6.57 10.53 19.01
C ARG A 39 -7.05 10.13 20.41
N GLY A 40 -7.15 8.83 20.67
CA GLY A 40 -7.60 8.30 21.96
C GLY A 40 -9.13 8.26 22.16
N SER A 41 -9.95 8.58 21.14
CA SER A 41 -11.42 8.48 21.22
C SER A 41 -12.00 7.08 21.01
N ALA A 42 -11.20 6.02 21.18
CA ALA A 42 -11.60 4.61 21.03
C ALA A 42 -12.20 4.20 19.66
N LYS A 43 -11.91 4.94 18.58
CA LYS A 43 -12.42 4.68 17.22
C LYS A 43 -12.16 3.26 16.74
N SER A 44 -10.91 2.82 16.79
CA SER A 44 -10.48 1.48 16.37
C SER A 44 -10.95 0.39 17.32
N THR A 45 -11.08 0.69 18.62
CA THR A 45 -11.63 -0.24 19.61
C THR A 45 -13.08 -0.59 19.31
N LEU A 46 -13.94 0.41 19.05
CA LEU A 46 -15.34 0.16 18.75
C LEU A 46 -15.52 -0.52 17.38
N ALA A 47 -14.70 -0.15 16.39
CA ALA A 47 -14.71 -0.79 15.07
C ALA A 47 -14.39 -2.29 15.14
N ARG A 48 -13.39 -2.69 15.94
CA ARG A 48 -13.08 -4.11 16.18
C ARG A 48 -14.19 -4.79 16.97
N ALA A 49 -14.64 -4.16 18.06
CA ALA A 49 -15.71 -4.69 18.90
C ALA A 49 -17.00 -4.98 18.11
N LEU A 50 -17.30 -4.19 17.07
CA LEU A 50 -18.43 -4.45 16.17
C LEU A 50 -18.29 -5.79 15.45
N ALA A 51 -17.10 -6.14 14.95
CA ALA A 51 -16.89 -7.41 14.25
C ALA A 51 -17.20 -8.62 15.14
N ALA A 52 -16.94 -8.50 16.44
CA ALA A 52 -17.30 -9.52 17.44
C ALA A 52 -18.81 -9.62 17.72
N VAL A 53 -19.60 -8.59 17.39
CA VAL A 53 -21.08 -8.58 17.57
C VAL A 53 -21.81 -9.07 16.32
N LEU A 54 -21.18 -9.00 15.15
CA LEU A 54 -21.82 -9.39 13.90
C LEU A 54 -22.24 -10.88 13.92
N PRO A 55 -23.44 -11.22 13.41
CA PRO A 55 -24.07 -12.53 13.60
C PRO A 55 -23.35 -13.69 12.92
N GLU A 56 -22.59 -13.42 11.86
CA GLU A 56 -21.57 -14.34 11.34
C GLU A 56 -20.24 -13.73 11.79
N GLN A 57 -19.44 -14.44 12.58
CA GLN A 57 -18.12 -13.98 13.06
C GLN A 57 -17.33 -13.38 11.90
N ALA A 58 -17.38 -12.05 11.81
CA ALA A 58 -17.09 -11.32 10.60
C ALA A 58 -15.59 -11.09 10.52
N PRO A 59 -14.93 -11.36 9.38
CA PRO A 59 -13.52 -11.05 9.26
C PRO A 59 -13.31 -9.54 9.40
N PHE A 60 -12.48 -9.16 10.36
CA PHE A 60 -12.04 -7.77 10.53
C PHE A 60 -10.71 -7.60 9.78
N VAL A 61 -10.72 -6.79 8.71
CA VAL A 61 -9.55 -6.54 7.87
C VAL A 61 -9.18 -5.08 7.98
N THR A 62 -7.92 -4.80 8.31
CA THR A 62 -7.38 -3.44 8.34
C THR A 62 -6.63 -3.13 7.05
N LEU A 63 -6.93 -1.99 6.43
CA LEU A 63 -6.17 -1.44 5.32
C LEU A 63 -5.05 -0.53 5.87
N PRO A 64 -3.77 -0.89 5.69
CA PRO A 64 -2.66 -0.01 6.06
C PRO A 64 -2.52 1.14 5.06
N LEU A 65 -2.00 2.28 5.52
CA LEU A 65 -1.78 3.49 4.72
C LEU A 65 -0.91 3.25 3.48
N GLY A 66 0.13 2.41 3.60
CA GLY A 66 1.05 2.06 2.52
C GLY A 66 0.60 0.88 1.66
N ALA A 67 -0.70 0.58 1.63
CA ALA A 67 -1.22 -0.51 0.81
C ALA A 67 -0.96 -0.26 -0.68
N SER A 68 -0.54 -1.30 -1.40
CA SER A 68 -0.55 -1.27 -2.86
C SER A 68 -1.92 -1.67 -3.41
N GLU A 69 -2.20 -1.28 -4.65
CA GLU A 69 -3.38 -1.71 -5.39
C GLU A 69 -3.51 -3.25 -5.43
N GLU A 70 -2.40 -3.95 -5.66
CA GLU A 70 -2.35 -5.42 -5.67
C GLU A 70 -2.66 -6.04 -4.31
N MET A 71 -2.27 -5.37 -3.21
CA MET A 71 -2.63 -5.86 -1.88
C MET A 71 -4.12 -5.66 -1.60
N LEU A 72 -4.71 -4.56 -2.08
CA LEU A 72 -6.13 -4.27 -1.93
C LEU A 72 -7.00 -5.23 -2.76
N LEU A 73 -6.81 -5.22 -4.08
CA LEU A 73 -7.62 -5.99 -5.03
C LEU A 73 -7.21 -7.47 -5.06
N GLY A 74 -5.91 -7.76 -4.99
CA GLY A 74 -5.30 -9.05 -5.28
C GLY A 74 -4.44 -9.00 -6.53
N SER A 75 -3.77 -10.11 -6.85
CA SER A 75 -2.92 -10.22 -8.04
C SER A 75 -3.19 -11.50 -8.82
N LEU A 76 -2.86 -11.50 -10.11
CA LEU A 76 -2.96 -12.65 -11.00
C LEU A 76 -1.55 -13.14 -11.36
N ASN A 77 -1.23 -14.39 -11.04
CA ASN A 77 0.07 -14.96 -11.37
C ASN A 77 0.10 -15.47 -12.82
N LEU A 78 0.57 -14.63 -13.75
CA LEU A 78 0.71 -14.99 -15.17
C LEU A 78 1.61 -16.20 -15.43
N GLN A 79 2.68 -16.36 -14.63
CA GLN A 79 3.61 -17.49 -14.80
C GLN A 79 2.91 -18.84 -14.60
N GLN A 80 2.05 -18.96 -13.59
CA GLN A 80 1.28 -20.18 -13.34
C GLN A 80 0.20 -20.42 -14.41
N ILE A 81 -0.29 -19.35 -15.05
CA ILE A 81 -1.23 -19.48 -16.19
C ILE A 81 -0.51 -20.07 -17.41
N LEU A 82 0.74 -19.66 -17.66
CA LEU A 82 1.52 -20.16 -18.79
C LEU A 82 2.02 -21.59 -18.58
N ASP A 83 2.42 -21.94 -17.36
CA ASP A 83 2.99 -23.25 -17.03
C ASP A 83 1.92 -24.33 -16.81
N ASP A 84 0.85 -24.03 -16.05
CA ASP A 84 -0.15 -25.01 -15.61
C ASP A 84 -1.54 -24.83 -16.28
N GLN A 85 -1.71 -23.84 -17.17
CA GLN A 85 -3.01 -23.42 -17.73
C GLN A 85 -4.09 -23.12 -16.65
N LYS A 86 -3.66 -22.86 -15.41
CA LYS A 86 -4.56 -22.59 -14.28
C LYS A 86 -4.42 -21.14 -13.85
N LEU A 87 -5.57 -20.47 -13.79
CA LEU A 87 -5.71 -19.10 -13.34
C LEU A 87 -5.49 -19.05 -11.83
N ALA A 88 -4.25 -18.74 -11.41
CA ALA A 88 -3.89 -18.65 -10.01
C ALA A 88 -4.06 -17.21 -9.51
N PHE A 89 -5.23 -16.96 -8.92
CA PHE A 89 -5.56 -15.71 -8.26
C PHE A 89 -5.00 -15.68 -6.83
N SER A 90 -4.26 -14.63 -6.49
CA SER A 90 -3.81 -14.34 -5.13
C SER A 90 -4.78 -13.35 -4.48
N PRO A 91 -5.52 -13.75 -3.42
CA PRO A 91 -6.57 -12.93 -2.84
C PRO A 91 -6.01 -11.71 -2.11
N GLY A 92 -6.55 -10.53 -2.45
CA GLY A 92 -6.27 -9.27 -1.76
C GLY A 92 -7.07 -9.08 -0.46
N LEU A 93 -6.94 -7.89 0.14
CA LEU A 93 -7.65 -7.49 1.35
C LEU A 93 -9.16 -7.46 1.15
N LEU A 94 -9.65 -7.03 -0.01
CA LEU A 94 -11.08 -7.01 -0.33
C LEU A 94 -11.69 -8.42 -0.36
N SER A 95 -10.93 -9.43 -0.81
CA SER A 95 -11.36 -10.82 -0.76
C SER A 95 -11.46 -11.32 0.69
N LYS A 96 -10.51 -10.91 1.55
CA LYS A 96 -10.50 -11.30 2.97
C LYS A 96 -11.60 -10.61 3.78
N ALA A 97 -12.00 -9.41 3.37
CA ALA A 97 -13.05 -8.64 4.02
C ALA A 97 -14.47 -9.10 3.65
N HIS A 98 -14.63 -10.04 2.72
CA HIS A 98 -15.95 -10.50 2.27
C HIS A 98 -16.83 -10.99 3.45
N LYS A 99 -18.06 -10.48 3.53
CA LYS A 99 -19.02 -10.61 4.64
C LYS A 99 -18.54 -10.07 5.99
N GLY A 100 -17.48 -9.28 5.97
CA GLY A 100 -16.83 -8.75 7.15
C GLY A 100 -16.87 -7.24 7.25
N VAL A 101 -15.82 -6.73 7.89
CA VAL A 101 -15.58 -5.32 8.11
C VAL A 101 -14.23 -4.95 7.50
N LEU A 102 -14.22 -3.94 6.64
CA LEU A 102 -12.98 -3.32 6.14
C LEU A 102 -12.77 -2.01 6.90
N TYR A 103 -11.77 -2.00 7.78
CA TYR A 103 -11.37 -0.83 8.54
C TYR A 103 -10.22 -0.11 7.83
N VAL A 104 -10.39 1.19 7.65
CA VAL A 104 -9.40 2.08 7.08
C VAL A 104 -9.05 3.12 8.13
N ASP A 105 -7.78 3.11 8.56
CA ASP A 105 -7.26 4.13 9.45
C ASP A 105 -6.86 5.36 8.65
N GLU A 106 -7.19 6.55 9.14
CA GLU A 106 -6.79 7.83 8.55
C GLU A 106 -7.06 7.88 7.03
N VAL A 107 -8.35 7.78 6.65
CA VAL A 107 -8.81 7.77 5.25
C VAL A 107 -8.31 8.99 4.44
N ASN A 108 -7.98 10.09 5.12
CA ASN A 108 -7.40 11.30 4.55
C ASN A 108 -6.00 11.10 3.96
N LEU A 109 -5.27 10.07 4.41
CA LEU A 109 -3.89 9.79 3.98
C LEU A 109 -3.79 8.75 2.87
N LEU A 110 -4.91 8.13 2.48
CA LEU A 110 -4.91 7.11 1.43
C LEU A 110 -4.68 7.71 0.03
N PRO A 111 -3.95 7.01 -0.85
CA PRO A 111 -3.85 7.35 -2.26
C PRO A 111 -5.22 7.35 -2.97
N ASP A 112 -5.43 8.34 -3.85
CA ASP A 112 -6.69 8.58 -4.56
C ASP A 112 -7.19 7.34 -5.32
N VAL A 113 -6.28 6.65 -6.01
CA VAL A 113 -6.59 5.43 -6.76
C VAL A 113 -7.18 4.34 -5.86
N LEU A 114 -6.67 4.18 -4.63
CA LEU A 114 -7.18 3.16 -3.70
C LEU A 114 -8.54 3.54 -3.14
N VAL A 115 -8.74 4.83 -2.89
CA VAL A 115 -10.02 5.36 -2.41
C VAL A 115 -11.12 5.09 -3.43
N ASP A 116 -10.90 5.43 -4.70
CA ASP A 116 -11.89 5.23 -5.75
C ASP A 116 -12.25 3.76 -5.91
N LEU A 117 -11.24 2.88 -6.01
CA LEU A 117 -11.42 1.43 -6.08
C LEU A 117 -12.19 0.88 -4.88
N LEU A 118 -11.82 1.30 -3.67
CA LEU A 118 -12.45 0.82 -2.45
C LEU A 118 -13.92 1.26 -2.36
N LEU A 119 -14.23 2.50 -2.73
CA LEU A 119 -15.60 3.01 -2.71
C LEU A 119 -16.46 2.37 -3.81
N ASP A 120 -15.89 2.10 -4.98
CA ASP A 120 -16.60 1.41 -6.07
C ASP A 120 -16.91 -0.06 -5.71
N VAL A 121 -15.96 -0.76 -5.08
CA VAL A 121 -16.19 -2.13 -4.59
C VAL A 121 -17.15 -2.14 -3.41
N ALA A 122 -17.08 -1.15 -2.50
CA ALA A 122 -18.04 -1.04 -1.40
C ALA A 122 -19.48 -0.80 -1.89
N ALA A 123 -19.65 -0.02 -2.96
CA ALA A 123 -20.96 0.24 -3.56
C ALA A 123 -21.49 -0.93 -4.39
N SER A 124 -20.65 -1.54 -5.22
CA SER A 124 -21.05 -2.66 -6.11
C SER A 124 -21.10 -4.01 -5.41
N GLY A 125 -20.32 -4.19 -4.34
CA GLY A 125 -20.15 -5.45 -3.62
C GLY A 125 -19.38 -6.53 -4.40
N VAL A 126 -18.76 -6.17 -5.53
CA VAL A 126 -18.01 -7.10 -6.41
C VAL A 126 -16.67 -6.48 -6.74
N ASN A 127 -15.59 -7.20 -6.43
CA ASN A 127 -14.27 -6.81 -6.85
C ASN A 127 -13.99 -7.35 -8.26
N CYS A 128 -13.58 -6.47 -9.16
CA CYS A 128 -13.22 -6.80 -10.54
C CYS A 128 -11.74 -6.47 -10.76
N LEU A 129 -10.96 -7.48 -11.13
CA LEU A 129 -9.55 -7.39 -11.46
C LEU A 129 -9.38 -7.62 -12.95
N GLU A 130 -8.91 -6.61 -13.66
CA GLU A 130 -8.63 -6.69 -15.09
C GLU A 130 -7.14 -6.41 -15.32
N ARG A 131 -6.37 -7.45 -15.69
CA ARG A 131 -4.95 -7.32 -16.03
C ARG A 131 -4.57 -8.26 -17.16
N ASP A 132 -3.72 -7.78 -18.07
CA ASP A 132 -3.12 -8.55 -19.17
C ASP A 132 -4.16 -9.30 -20.03
N GLY A 133 -5.33 -8.67 -20.25
CA GLY A 133 -6.44 -9.24 -21.03
C GLY A 133 -7.29 -10.27 -20.28
N ILE A 134 -7.05 -10.48 -19.00
CA ILE A 134 -7.78 -11.41 -18.13
C ILE A 134 -8.63 -10.62 -17.13
N SER A 135 -9.93 -10.90 -17.10
CA SER A 135 -10.86 -10.37 -16.11
C SER A 135 -11.19 -11.46 -15.08
N HIS A 136 -10.92 -11.19 -13.81
CA HIS A 136 -11.34 -12.02 -12.69
C HIS A 136 -12.28 -11.23 -11.78
N ARG A 137 -13.42 -11.82 -11.41
CA ARG A 137 -14.44 -11.17 -10.58
C ARG A 137 -14.77 -12.04 -9.38
N HIS A 138 -14.82 -11.44 -8.20
CA HIS A 138 -15.25 -12.13 -6.99
C HIS A 138 -16.13 -11.23 -6.11
N ALA A 139 -17.01 -11.85 -5.34
CA ALA A 139 -17.84 -11.11 -4.40
C ALA A 139 -16.98 -10.50 -3.29
N SER A 140 -17.28 -9.26 -2.89
CA SER A 140 -16.60 -8.53 -1.83
C SER A 140 -17.60 -7.56 -1.20
N ARG A 141 -18.55 -8.10 -0.44
CA ARG A 141 -19.54 -7.31 0.31
C ARG A 141 -19.02 -7.16 1.72
N PHE A 142 -18.68 -5.95 2.12
CA PHE A 142 -18.14 -5.67 3.45
C PHE A 142 -18.72 -4.37 3.99
N LEU A 143 -18.73 -4.25 5.31
CA LEU A 143 -18.99 -2.97 5.96
C LEU A 143 -17.72 -2.13 5.91
N LEU A 144 -17.77 -0.98 5.22
CA LEU A 144 -16.67 -0.04 5.18
C LEU A 144 -16.68 0.87 6.42
N LEU A 145 -15.57 0.90 7.15
CA LEU A 145 -15.34 1.81 8.26
C LEU A 145 -14.11 2.66 8.00
N GLY A 146 -14.29 3.97 7.92
CA GLY A 146 -13.23 4.94 7.79
C GLY A 146 -13.08 5.76 9.06
N THR A 147 -11.86 5.91 9.56
CA THR A 147 -11.56 6.89 10.62
C THR A 147 -10.74 8.04 10.05
N MET A 148 -10.87 9.22 10.65
CA MET A 148 -10.01 10.35 10.37
C MET A 148 -9.67 11.11 11.65
N ASN A 149 -8.55 11.82 11.59
CA ASN A 149 -8.22 12.88 12.52
C ASN A 149 -8.29 14.21 11.77
N PRO A 150 -9.16 15.17 12.15
CA PRO A 150 -9.26 16.45 11.45
C PRO A 150 -7.96 17.26 11.48
N ASP A 151 -7.11 17.03 12.49
CA ASP A 151 -5.81 17.72 12.61
C ASP A 151 -4.79 17.31 11.52
N GLU A 152 -5.01 16.17 10.85
CA GLU A 152 -4.07 15.58 9.88
C GLU A 152 -4.41 15.92 8.42
N GLY A 153 -5.49 16.68 8.18
CA GLY A 153 -5.90 17.16 6.87
C GLY A 153 -7.40 17.05 6.62
N GLU A 154 -7.89 17.84 5.67
CA GLU A 154 -9.30 17.80 5.25
C GLU A 154 -9.58 16.58 4.36
N LEU A 155 -10.80 16.05 4.46
CA LEU A 155 -11.24 15.02 3.53
C LEU A 155 -11.49 15.57 2.15
N ARG A 156 -11.20 14.75 1.15
CA ARG A 156 -11.59 15.03 -0.21
C ARG A 156 -13.13 14.96 -0.33
N PRO A 157 -13.77 15.87 -1.08
CA PRO A 157 -15.22 15.87 -1.27
C PRO A 157 -15.79 14.53 -1.78
N GLN A 158 -15.02 13.77 -2.57
CA GLN A 158 -15.42 12.46 -3.10
C GLN A 158 -15.59 11.41 -1.99
N LEU A 159 -14.72 11.43 -0.97
CA LEU A 159 -14.84 10.53 0.19
C LEU A 159 -16.06 10.93 1.01
N THR A 160 -16.17 12.24 1.27
CA THR A 160 -17.25 12.82 2.05
C THR A 160 -18.60 12.41 1.51
N ASP A 161 -18.89 12.66 0.23
CA ASP A 161 -20.19 12.26 -0.33
C ASP A 161 -20.40 10.74 -0.33
N ARG A 162 -19.34 9.95 -0.56
CA ARG A 162 -19.46 8.52 -0.76
C ARG A 162 -19.66 7.71 0.53
N PHE A 163 -19.23 8.22 1.68
CA PHE A 163 -19.60 7.61 2.96
C PHE A 163 -21.07 7.84 3.28
N GLY A 164 -21.75 6.80 3.74
CA GLY A 164 -23.16 6.86 4.09
C GLY A 164 -23.43 7.74 5.30
N LEU A 165 -22.79 7.37 6.40
CA LEU A 165 -22.93 8.01 7.70
C LEU A 165 -21.61 8.64 8.12
N SER A 166 -21.68 9.77 8.84
CA SER A 166 -20.56 10.38 9.52
C SER A 166 -20.89 10.60 10.99
N VAL A 167 -19.91 10.37 11.84
CA VAL A 167 -19.99 10.63 13.28
C VAL A 167 -18.80 11.48 13.68
N VAL A 168 -19.08 12.60 14.33
CA VAL A 168 -18.07 13.47 14.93
C VAL A 168 -17.97 13.14 16.42
N LEU A 169 -16.77 12.83 16.88
CA LEU A 169 -16.45 12.57 18.27
C LEU A 169 -15.66 13.76 18.82
N ASP A 170 -16.28 14.52 19.71
CA ASP A 170 -15.68 15.76 20.24
C ASP A 170 -14.57 15.52 21.27
N GLY A 171 -14.39 14.27 21.73
CA GLY A 171 -13.36 13.89 22.71
C GLY A 171 -13.53 14.55 24.10
N CYS A 172 -14.56 15.36 24.27
CA CYS A 172 -14.97 15.94 25.54
C CYS A 172 -15.72 14.89 26.36
N TYR A 173 -15.16 14.54 27.51
CA TYR A 173 -15.75 13.62 28.47
C TYR A 173 -15.78 14.31 29.84
N ASP A 174 -16.90 14.18 30.54
CA ASP A 174 -17.02 14.53 31.95
C ASP A 174 -16.09 13.67 32.81
N ILE A 175 -15.71 14.18 33.97
CA ILE A 175 -14.71 13.56 34.85
C ILE A 175 -15.15 12.14 35.25
N GLU A 176 -16.43 11.96 35.56
CA GLU A 176 -16.99 10.66 35.97
C GLU A 176 -16.87 9.64 34.83
N THR A 177 -17.31 9.98 33.62
CA THR A 177 -17.13 9.11 32.44
C THR A 177 -15.67 8.80 32.16
N ARG A 178 -14.75 9.76 32.32
CA ARG A 178 -13.31 9.51 32.12
C ARG A 178 -12.76 8.49 33.11
N VAL A 179 -13.10 8.62 34.38
CA VAL A 179 -12.68 7.68 35.44
C VAL A 179 -13.26 6.29 35.16
N GLU A 180 -14.52 6.20 34.76
CA GLU A 180 -15.16 4.92 34.44
C GLU A 180 -14.53 4.24 33.22
N ILE A 181 -14.21 4.99 32.15
CA ILE A 181 -13.50 4.45 30.97
C ILE A 181 -12.15 3.87 31.38
N VAL A 182 -11.37 4.58 32.21
CA VAL A 182 -10.07 4.10 32.69
C VAL A 182 -10.25 2.85 33.55
N ARG A 183 -11.18 2.86 34.50
CA ARG A 183 -11.46 1.72 35.38
C ARG A 183 -11.85 0.46 34.60
N LEU A 184 -12.73 0.60 33.61
CA LEU A 184 -13.15 -0.53 32.76
C LEU A 184 -12.00 -1.03 31.89
N ARG A 185 -11.15 -0.13 31.39
CA ARG A 185 -9.97 -0.51 30.62
C ARG A 185 -8.96 -1.27 31.47
N GLU A 186 -8.66 -0.80 32.67
CA GLU A 186 -7.79 -1.50 33.63
C GLU A 186 -8.34 -2.88 34.00
N ALA A 187 -9.64 -2.98 34.24
CA ALA A 187 -10.30 -4.27 34.52
C ALA A 187 -10.16 -5.26 33.35
N PHE A 188 -10.28 -4.78 32.11
CA PHE A 188 -10.05 -5.59 30.92
C PHE A 188 -8.59 -6.02 30.78
N ASP A 189 -7.64 -5.10 31.01
CA ASP A 189 -6.21 -5.40 30.87
C ASP A 189 -5.71 -6.38 31.96
N LEU A 190 -6.30 -6.38 33.16
CA LEU A 190 -6.00 -7.32 34.24
C LEU A 190 -6.53 -8.74 33.96
N ALA A 191 -7.78 -8.87 33.51
CA ALA A 191 -8.43 -10.16 33.29
C ALA A 191 -9.31 -10.15 32.02
N PRO A 192 -8.72 -10.22 30.81
CA PRO A 192 -9.46 -10.06 29.56
C PRO A 192 -10.57 -11.10 29.36
N THR A 193 -10.30 -12.37 29.71
CA THR A 193 -11.25 -13.48 29.52
C THR A 193 -12.44 -13.39 30.46
N GLU A 194 -12.21 -13.01 31.73
CA GLU A 194 -13.28 -12.83 32.71
C GLU A 194 -14.13 -11.61 32.38
N PHE A 195 -13.49 -10.52 31.94
CA PHE A 195 -14.18 -9.32 31.50
C PHE A 195 -15.09 -9.63 30.30
N VAL A 196 -14.60 -10.31 29.27
CA VAL A 196 -15.43 -10.70 28.11
C VAL A 196 -16.57 -11.62 28.55
N ALA A 197 -16.32 -12.58 29.44
CA ALA A 197 -17.37 -13.46 29.97
C ALA A 197 -18.49 -12.70 30.68
N ARG A 198 -18.16 -11.63 31.42
CA ARG A 198 -19.14 -10.77 32.11
C ARG A 198 -20.09 -10.06 31.14
N TYR A 199 -19.62 -9.68 29.96
CA TYR A 199 -20.41 -8.97 28.95
C TYR A 199 -20.98 -9.87 27.85
N ALA A 200 -20.68 -11.18 27.89
CA ALA A 200 -21.06 -12.14 26.85
C ALA A 200 -22.58 -12.20 26.62
N GLU A 201 -23.38 -12.16 27.69
CA GLU A 201 -24.84 -12.20 27.59
C GLU A 201 -25.38 -10.95 26.86
N GLN A 202 -24.95 -9.77 27.27
CA GLN A 202 -25.36 -8.50 26.64
C GLN A 202 -24.94 -8.45 25.17
N GLN A 203 -23.77 -9.01 24.84
CA GLN A 203 -23.25 -9.02 23.48
C GLN A 203 -23.99 -10.02 22.60
N ALA A 204 -24.38 -11.17 23.14
CA ALA A 204 -25.25 -12.12 22.47
C ALA A 204 -26.66 -11.55 22.22
N GLN A 205 -27.24 -10.83 23.19
CA GLN A 205 -28.51 -10.12 23.02
C GLN A 205 -28.40 -9.07 21.92
N LEU A 206 -27.33 -8.27 21.90
CA LEU A 206 -27.08 -7.27 20.87
C LEU A 206 -26.96 -7.92 19.47
N SER A 207 -26.20 -9.00 19.37
CA SER A 207 -26.04 -9.76 18.11
C SER A 207 -27.38 -10.30 17.60
N ALA A 208 -28.19 -10.87 18.49
CA ALA A 208 -29.53 -11.37 18.17
C ALA A 208 -30.47 -10.24 17.70
N SER A 209 -30.44 -9.08 18.34
CA SER A 209 -31.20 -7.91 17.91
C SER A 209 -30.79 -7.43 16.52
N ILE A 210 -29.48 -7.41 16.21
CA ILE A 210 -28.98 -7.03 14.87
C ILE A 210 -29.43 -8.06 13.82
N ALA A 211 -29.37 -9.35 14.14
CA ALA A 211 -29.83 -10.42 13.26
C ALA A 211 -31.32 -10.29 12.95
N SER A 212 -32.15 -10.11 13.98
CA SER A 212 -33.60 -9.90 13.83
C SER A 212 -33.92 -8.65 13.01
N ALA A 213 -33.20 -7.54 13.25
CA ALA A 213 -33.40 -6.32 12.48
C ALA A 213 -33.00 -6.48 10.99
N ARG A 214 -31.95 -7.25 10.67
CA ARG A 214 -31.57 -7.57 9.29
C ARG A 214 -32.65 -8.36 8.55
N GLU A 215 -33.26 -9.33 9.23
CA GLU A 215 -34.36 -10.13 8.67
C GLU A 215 -35.60 -9.28 8.42
N ASN A 216 -35.93 -8.39 9.36
CA ASN A 216 -37.11 -7.53 9.28
C ASN A 216 -36.97 -6.37 8.29
N LEU A 217 -35.74 -5.97 7.92
CA LEU A 217 -35.47 -4.81 7.06
C LEU A 217 -36.25 -4.82 5.73
N ALA A 218 -36.42 -6.02 5.13
CA ALA A 218 -37.13 -6.18 3.88
C ALA A 218 -38.64 -5.89 4.00
N GLY A 219 -39.22 -6.11 5.19
CA GLY A 219 -40.64 -5.90 5.48
C GLY A 219 -41.00 -4.47 5.91
N VAL A 220 -40.01 -3.62 6.23
CA VAL A 220 -40.28 -2.24 6.69
C VAL A 220 -40.78 -1.37 5.54
N VAL A 221 -42.02 -0.90 5.68
CA VAL A 221 -42.67 0.00 4.72
C VAL A 221 -42.15 1.43 4.91
N PHE A 222 -41.85 2.11 3.80
CA PHE A 222 -41.45 3.52 3.80
C PHE A 222 -42.57 4.39 3.17
N PRO A 223 -43.36 5.12 3.98
CA PRO A 223 -44.42 6.00 3.49
C PRO A 223 -43.90 7.14 2.60
N ASN A 224 -44.60 7.46 1.51
CA ASN A 224 -44.18 8.53 0.58
C ASN A 224 -44.13 9.93 1.23
N ALA A 225 -45.02 10.22 2.19
CA ALA A 225 -45.00 11.51 2.92
C ALA A 225 -43.66 11.77 3.62
N LEU A 226 -43.06 10.72 4.19
CA LEU A 226 -41.76 10.80 4.86
C LEU A 226 -40.60 10.97 3.86
N ARG A 227 -40.75 10.50 2.61
CA ARG A 227 -39.75 10.73 1.56
C ARG A 227 -39.72 12.21 1.16
N VAL A 228 -40.89 12.86 1.13
CA VAL A 228 -40.99 14.30 0.89
C VAL A 228 -40.31 15.06 2.04
N CYS A 229 -40.55 14.67 3.29
CA CYS A 229 -39.87 15.27 4.45
C CYS A 229 -38.33 15.16 4.36
N ILE A 230 -37.79 14.01 3.94
CA ILE A 230 -36.34 13.86 3.70
C ILE A 230 -35.87 14.82 2.61
N ALA A 231 -36.56 14.86 1.46
CA ALA A 231 -36.19 15.72 0.33
C ALA A 231 -36.19 17.20 0.71
N GLU A 232 -37.20 17.67 1.46
CA GLU A 232 -37.28 19.04 1.95
C GLU A 232 -36.10 19.38 2.88
N ARG A 233 -35.72 18.46 3.78
CA ARG A 233 -34.59 18.66 4.70
C ARG A 233 -33.24 18.60 3.99
N CYS A 234 -33.06 17.68 3.03
CA CYS A 234 -31.87 17.63 2.17
C CYS A 234 -31.70 18.95 1.39
N GLN A 235 -32.81 19.48 0.83
CA GLN A 235 -32.80 20.76 0.14
C GLN A 235 -32.47 21.91 1.08
N ALA A 236 -33.05 21.94 2.28
CA ALA A 236 -32.75 22.96 3.30
C ALA A 236 -31.28 22.91 3.77
N ALA A 237 -30.67 21.73 3.78
CA ALA A 237 -29.27 21.52 4.14
C ALA A 237 -28.27 21.80 2.99
N ASN A 238 -28.76 22.23 1.81
CA ASN A 238 -27.96 22.47 0.60
C ASN A 238 -27.06 21.27 0.23
N VAL A 239 -27.61 20.06 0.30
CA VAL A 239 -26.86 18.86 -0.12
C VAL A 239 -26.93 18.71 -1.63
N ASP A 240 -25.78 18.42 -2.24
CA ASP A 240 -25.69 18.15 -3.67
C ASP A 240 -26.15 16.72 -4.00
N GLY A 241 -26.97 16.59 -5.04
CA GLY A 241 -27.41 15.31 -5.58
C GLY A 241 -28.47 14.58 -4.72
N LEU A 242 -28.77 13.33 -5.09
CA LEU A 242 -29.84 12.51 -4.46
C LEU A 242 -29.30 11.45 -3.50
N ARG A 243 -27.98 11.43 -3.27
CA ARG A 243 -27.34 10.38 -2.48
C ARG A 243 -27.76 10.45 -1.03
N ALA A 244 -27.84 11.66 -0.46
CA ALA A 244 -28.31 11.86 0.89
C ALA A 244 -29.74 11.33 1.08
N ASP A 245 -30.64 11.59 0.14
CA ASP A 245 -32.02 11.10 0.18
C ASP A 245 -32.09 9.57 0.25
N ILE A 246 -31.30 8.90 -0.60
CA ILE A 246 -31.22 7.45 -0.66
C ILE A 246 -30.65 6.88 0.65
N VAL A 247 -29.52 7.42 1.09
CA VAL A 247 -28.83 6.96 2.31
C VAL A 247 -29.68 7.20 3.56
N TRP A 248 -30.32 8.36 3.67
CA TRP A 248 -31.24 8.69 4.75
C TRP A 248 -32.43 7.74 4.77
N GLY A 249 -32.99 7.44 3.59
CA GLY A 249 -34.05 6.46 3.46
C GLY A 249 -33.64 5.06 3.95
N HIS A 250 -32.45 4.61 3.58
CA HIS A 250 -31.90 3.32 4.05
C HIS A 250 -31.62 3.32 5.56
N ALA A 251 -31.04 4.40 6.09
CA ALA A 251 -30.72 4.55 7.51
C ALA A 251 -32.00 4.58 8.36
N ALA A 252 -33.03 5.32 7.94
CA ALA A 252 -34.31 5.39 8.65
C ALA A 252 -35.04 4.03 8.66
N ARG A 253 -34.98 3.26 7.56
CA ARG A 253 -35.52 1.88 7.53
C ARG A 253 -34.76 0.95 8.46
N ALA A 254 -33.43 1.04 8.50
CA ALA A 254 -32.62 0.26 9.41
C ALA A 254 -32.89 0.62 10.87
N HIS A 255 -33.10 1.90 11.17
CA HIS A 255 -33.50 2.37 12.49
C HIS A 255 -34.90 1.86 12.89
N ALA A 256 -35.88 1.95 12.00
CA ALA A 256 -37.21 1.36 12.23
C ALA A 256 -37.14 -0.16 12.47
N ALA A 257 -36.35 -0.88 11.66
CA ALA A 257 -36.13 -2.32 11.82
C ALA A 257 -35.43 -2.66 13.15
N TRP A 258 -34.49 -1.82 13.59
CA TRP A 258 -33.81 -1.95 14.88
C TRP A 258 -34.78 -1.90 16.07
N PHE A 259 -35.78 -1.02 15.99
CA PHE A 259 -36.86 -0.93 16.98
C PHE A 259 -38.04 -1.87 16.69
N GLN A 260 -37.88 -2.83 15.78
CA GLN A 260 -38.90 -3.82 15.39
C GLN A 260 -40.22 -3.20 14.88
N ARG A 261 -40.16 -1.99 14.29
CA ARG A 261 -41.30 -1.35 13.65
C ARG A 261 -41.52 -1.91 12.24
N THR A 262 -42.77 -1.95 11.80
CA THR A 262 -43.17 -2.40 10.45
C THR A 262 -43.23 -1.25 9.43
N ALA A 263 -43.22 0.00 9.89
CA ALA A 263 -43.18 1.19 9.06
C ALA A 263 -42.22 2.23 9.66
N VAL A 264 -41.60 3.04 8.80
CA VAL A 264 -40.76 4.17 9.21
C VAL A 264 -41.64 5.27 9.79
N GLU A 265 -41.23 5.83 10.92
CA GLU A 265 -41.84 6.98 11.58
C GLU A 265 -40.92 8.21 11.51
N GLU A 266 -41.44 9.39 11.83
CA GLU A 266 -40.65 10.63 11.84
C GLU A 266 -39.49 10.57 12.86
N VAL A 267 -39.68 9.87 13.98
CA VAL A 267 -38.64 9.66 15.00
C VAL A 267 -37.42 8.95 14.42
N ASP A 268 -37.63 8.01 13.47
CA ASP A 268 -36.54 7.28 12.83
C ASP A 268 -35.72 8.18 11.90
N ILE A 269 -36.37 9.13 11.24
CA ILE A 269 -35.72 10.11 10.34
C ILE A 269 -34.88 11.08 11.16
N LEU A 270 -35.47 11.63 12.24
CA LEU A 270 -34.81 12.56 13.14
C LEU A 270 -33.58 11.94 13.82
N ALA A 271 -33.67 10.67 14.22
CA ALA A 271 -32.58 9.99 14.91
C ALA A 271 -31.32 9.82 14.04
N VAL A 272 -31.50 9.65 12.72
CA VAL A 272 -30.39 9.42 11.78
C VAL A 272 -30.01 10.66 10.97
N GLU A 273 -30.76 11.75 11.11
CA GLU A 273 -30.57 13.00 10.37
C GLU A 273 -29.12 13.48 10.44
N GLU A 274 -28.61 13.66 11.64
CA GLU A 274 -27.27 14.21 11.84
C GLU A 274 -26.19 13.25 11.33
N LEU A 275 -26.41 11.93 11.45
CA LEU A 275 -25.49 10.93 10.93
C LEU A 275 -25.34 11.02 9.41
N VAL A 276 -26.42 11.34 8.69
CA VAL A 276 -26.42 11.39 7.22
C VAL A 276 -25.96 12.75 6.70
N LEU A 277 -26.32 13.83 7.40
CA LEU A 277 -26.09 15.19 6.94
C LEU A 277 -24.79 15.81 7.45
N ALA A 278 -24.24 15.40 8.59
CA ALA A 278 -23.09 16.08 9.24
C ALA A 278 -21.92 16.35 8.30
N HIS A 279 -21.63 15.43 7.38
CA HIS A 279 -20.53 15.54 6.43
C HIS A 279 -20.96 16.13 5.07
N ARG A 280 -22.25 16.22 4.78
CA ARG A 280 -22.79 16.74 3.50
C ARG A 280 -23.31 18.17 3.58
N ARG A 281 -23.54 18.70 4.78
CA ARG A 281 -23.95 20.10 4.97
C ARG A 281 -22.86 21.01 4.40
N GLN A 282 -23.21 21.74 3.36
CA GLN A 282 -22.39 22.87 2.95
C GLN A 282 -22.70 24.02 3.90
N SER A 283 -21.65 24.58 4.53
CA SER A 283 -21.78 25.92 5.11
C SER A 283 -22.34 26.83 4.00
N PRO A 284 -23.41 27.62 4.27
CA PRO A 284 -23.94 28.51 3.25
C PRO A 284 -22.78 29.35 2.72
N PRO A 285 -22.62 29.49 1.39
CA PRO A 285 -21.59 30.36 0.86
C PRO A 285 -21.85 31.74 1.46
N ASP A 286 -20.84 32.31 2.12
CA ASP A 286 -20.86 33.69 2.58
C ASP A 286 -21.38 34.54 1.41
N ARG A 287 -22.60 35.06 1.55
CA ARG A 287 -23.26 35.95 0.58
C ARG A 287 -22.63 37.36 0.57
N ASN A 288 -21.33 37.45 0.82
CA ASN A 288 -20.54 38.68 0.80
C ASN A 288 -19.53 38.70 -0.36
N VAL A 289 -19.93 38.18 -1.52
CA VAL A 289 -19.30 38.55 -2.80
C VAL A 289 -20.35 39.23 -3.66
N THR A 290 -20.61 40.51 -3.38
CA THR A 290 -21.04 41.51 -4.38
C THR A 290 -21.11 42.90 -3.75
N SER A 291 -20.00 43.63 -3.80
CA SER A 291 -20.02 45.07 -4.12
C SER A 291 -18.59 45.57 -4.31
N ARG A 292 -18.02 45.32 -5.50
CA ARG A 292 -16.95 46.19 -6.01
C ARG A 292 -17.66 47.25 -6.85
N PRO A 293 -17.74 48.52 -6.42
CA PRO A 293 -18.43 49.53 -7.21
C PRO A 293 -17.63 49.83 -8.50
N PRO A 294 -18.30 50.23 -9.59
CA PRO A 294 -17.64 50.62 -10.84
C PRO A 294 -16.86 51.92 -10.64
N GLN A 295 -15.63 51.96 -11.14
CA GLN A 295 -14.86 53.20 -11.28
C GLN A 295 -15.49 54.07 -12.37
N GLN A 296 -15.85 55.31 -12.01
CA GLN A 296 -15.97 56.45 -12.93
C GLN A 296 -15.28 57.67 -12.31
N GLU A 297 -14.59 58.40 -13.17
CA GLU A 297 -13.60 59.44 -12.92
C GLU A 297 -14.20 60.78 -12.43
N SER A 298 -13.48 61.49 -11.54
CA SER A 298 -13.29 62.96 -11.62
C SER A 298 -12.33 63.51 -10.56
N THR A 299 -11.16 63.98 -11.03
CA THR A 299 -10.39 65.19 -10.66
C THR A 299 -10.34 65.71 -9.21
N SER A 300 -9.15 65.79 -8.60
CA SER A 300 -8.33 67.04 -8.54
C SER A 300 -7.16 67.01 -7.51
N SER A 301 -5.99 67.47 -7.99
CA SER A 301 -4.96 68.27 -7.31
C SER A 301 -4.04 67.72 -6.19
N THR A 302 -2.78 67.52 -6.60
CA THR A 302 -1.52 68.06 -6.01
C THR A 302 -0.71 67.22 -5.00
N GLN A 303 0.45 66.78 -5.53
CA GLN A 303 1.69 66.22 -4.96
C GLN A 303 2.31 67.02 -3.77
N PRO A 304 3.22 66.47 -2.92
CA PRO A 304 4.58 66.09 -3.37
C PRO A 304 5.38 64.96 -2.66
N ALA A 305 6.39 64.51 -3.42
CA ALA A 305 7.72 63.96 -3.07
C ALA A 305 7.91 62.45 -2.76
N GLN A 306 8.57 61.76 -3.71
CA GLN A 306 9.25 60.46 -3.57
C GLN A 306 10.78 60.65 -3.47
N PRO A 307 11.49 59.79 -2.71
CA PRO A 307 12.87 59.36 -2.99
C PRO A 307 12.90 57.96 -3.67
N PRO A 308 14.06 57.54 -4.23
CA PRO A 308 14.12 56.72 -5.45
C PRO A 308 14.09 55.20 -5.26
N ALA A 309 13.78 54.53 -6.38
CA ALA A 309 13.52 53.11 -6.58
C ALA A 309 14.75 52.19 -6.44
N SER A 310 14.52 51.02 -5.84
CA SER A 310 15.31 49.80 -6.05
C SER A 310 14.59 48.89 -7.06
N LYS A 311 15.35 48.40 -8.04
CA LYS A 311 14.89 47.66 -9.24
C LYS A 311 14.30 46.29 -8.88
N PRO A 312 13.21 45.83 -9.54
CA PRO A 312 12.86 44.42 -9.60
C PRO A 312 13.73 43.71 -10.65
N PHE A 313 14.17 42.51 -10.30
CA PHE A 313 15.00 41.61 -11.10
C PHE A 313 14.22 41.12 -12.35
N THR A 314 14.72 41.42 -13.55
CA THR A 314 14.22 40.89 -14.83
C THR A 314 14.98 39.62 -15.21
N ARG A 315 14.25 38.55 -15.53
CA ARG A 315 14.78 37.26 -16.03
C ARG A 315 15.34 37.43 -17.46
N PRO A 316 16.52 36.90 -17.80
CA PRO A 316 17.05 36.98 -19.16
C PRO A 316 16.21 36.16 -20.14
N ALA A 317 16.03 36.69 -21.35
CA ALA A 317 15.44 35.99 -22.48
C ALA A 317 16.49 35.10 -23.15
N ASP A 318 16.22 33.80 -23.21
CA ASP A 318 17.03 32.86 -23.98
C ASP A 318 16.83 33.08 -25.48
N SER A 319 17.96 33.31 -26.12
CA SER A 319 18.19 33.41 -27.55
C SER A 319 17.95 32.08 -28.25
N PHE A 320 17.04 32.03 -29.22
CA PHE A 320 17.24 31.29 -30.47
C PHE A 320 16.36 31.89 -31.57
N SER A 321 16.98 32.68 -32.44
CA SER A 321 16.40 33.26 -33.64
C SER A 321 16.31 32.20 -34.76
N LYS A 322 15.14 32.09 -35.37
CA LYS A 322 14.93 31.51 -36.70
C LYS A 322 14.87 32.66 -37.69
N GLN A 323 15.81 32.73 -38.62
CA GLN A 323 15.70 33.51 -39.85
C GLN A 323 15.86 32.58 -41.06
N THR A 324 14.75 32.42 -41.77
CA THR A 324 14.59 32.41 -43.25
C THR A 324 15.74 31.95 -44.14
N LEU A 325 15.43 30.96 -44.98
CA LEU A 325 16.14 30.58 -46.21
C LEU A 325 15.67 31.42 -47.40
N GLU A 326 16.59 31.77 -48.30
CA GLU A 326 16.32 31.91 -49.74
C GLU A 326 17.51 31.34 -50.56
N ASN A 327 17.14 30.54 -51.56
CA ASN A 327 17.81 30.19 -52.83
C ASN A 327 19.08 29.30 -52.85
N ASP A 328 18.90 28.01 -53.19
CA ASP A 328 19.17 27.46 -54.54
C ASP A 328 19.07 25.90 -54.55
N GLU A 329 18.30 25.36 -55.51
CA GLU A 329 18.23 23.94 -55.93
C GLU A 329 19.46 23.54 -56.80
N PRO A 330 19.67 22.29 -57.29
CA PRO A 330 19.00 21.00 -57.05
C PRO A 330 19.98 19.84 -56.71
N PHE A 331 19.51 18.67 -56.23
CA PHE A 331 19.78 17.32 -56.81
C PHE A 331 19.38 16.12 -55.91
N LYS A 332 18.81 15.12 -56.59
CA LYS A 332 18.33 13.79 -56.16
C LYS A 332 19.36 12.91 -55.41
N LYS A 333 18.91 12.12 -54.41
CA LYS A 333 18.68 10.64 -54.49
C LYS A 333 18.44 9.98 -53.12
N ASN A 334 17.36 9.19 -53.08
CA ASN A 334 17.17 7.87 -52.44
C ASN A 334 17.58 7.56 -50.99
N ARG A 335 16.52 7.16 -50.26
CA ARG A 335 16.31 5.94 -49.47
C ARG A 335 16.86 5.83 -48.04
N ASP A 336 15.86 5.52 -47.21
CA ASP A 336 15.81 4.55 -46.11
C ASP A 336 15.95 5.06 -44.67
N GLU A 337 14.88 4.71 -43.96
CA GLU A 337 14.78 4.30 -42.56
C GLU A 337 14.61 5.35 -41.43
N THR A 338 13.71 4.93 -40.53
CA THR A 338 13.57 5.21 -39.09
C THR A 338 12.76 6.43 -38.57
N GLU A 339 11.73 6.05 -37.79
CA GLU A 339 11.35 6.58 -36.47
C GLU A 339 11.10 8.08 -36.28
N GLN A 340 9.85 8.43 -35.91
CA GLN A 340 9.52 9.16 -34.66
C GLN A 340 7.99 9.40 -34.58
N LYS A 341 7.30 8.66 -33.70
CA LYS A 341 6.72 9.13 -32.42
C LYS A 341 6.11 10.54 -32.46
N LYS A 342 4.78 10.61 -32.61
CA LYS A 342 3.96 11.72 -32.11
C LYS A 342 3.55 11.45 -30.65
N ILE A 343 4.11 12.29 -29.79
CA ILE A 343 3.70 12.74 -28.45
C ILE A 343 2.19 13.07 -28.46
N GLY A 344 1.36 12.75 -27.46
CA GLY A 344 1.61 12.56 -26.04
C GLY A 344 0.83 13.61 -25.27
N ASP A 345 -0.39 13.23 -24.89
CA ASP A 345 -1.44 14.02 -24.21
C ASP A 345 -1.04 14.39 -22.78
N TRP A 346 -1.71 15.40 -22.25
CA TRP A 346 -1.36 16.14 -21.02
C TRP A 346 -1.14 15.28 -19.78
N GLY A 347 -0.05 15.54 -19.04
CA GLY A 347 0.14 15.11 -17.64
C GLY A 347 1.14 13.96 -17.40
N ALA A 348 1.68 13.32 -18.43
CA ALA A 348 2.74 12.33 -18.25
C ALA A 348 4.10 13.02 -18.07
N MET A 349 4.63 13.09 -16.85
CA MET A 349 6.09 13.19 -16.71
C MET A 349 6.70 11.87 -17.19
N LEU A 350 7.53 11.92 -18.23
CA LEU A 350 8.40 10.81 -18.58
C LEU A 350 9.34 10.53 -17.40
N ALA A 351 9.55 9.25 -17.09
CA ALA A 351 10.48 8.82 -16.06
C ALA A 351 11.84 9.51 -16.27
N GLN A 352 12.18 10.43 -15.36
CA GLN A 352 13.45 11.12 -15.39
C GLN A 352 14.53 10.14 -14.95
N GLN A 353 15.24 9.54 -15.92
CA GLN A 353 16.46 8.79 -15.61
C GLN A 353 17.44 9.73 -14.92
N GLN A 354 17.72 9.46 -13.64
CA GLN A 354 18.81 10.10 -12.93
C GLN A 354 20.12 9.76 -13.64
N ALA A 355 20.81 10.79 -14.12
CA ALA A 355 22.14 10.66 -14.68
C ALA A 355 23.08 10.06 -13.63
N THR A 356 23.70 8.93 -13.96
CA THR A 356 24.77 8.31 -13.19
C THR A 356 25.85 9.36 -12.93
N GLY A 357 26.01 9.79 -11.68
CA GLY A 357 27.02 10.77 -11.30
C GLY A 357 28.42 10.32 -11.70
N GLN A 358 29.23 11.27 -12.17
CA GLN A 358 30.61 10.99 -12.60
C GLN A 358 31.43 10.34 -11.49
N VAL A 359 32.12 9.29 -11.91
CA VAL A 359 32.91 8.37 -11.09
C VAL A 359 34.09 9.09 -10.46
N SER A 360 34.05 9.31 -9.15
CA SER A 360 35.27 9.51 -8.37
C SER A 360 35.82 8.15 -7.98
N ALA A 361 37.06 7.85 -8.38
CA ALA A 361 37.73 6.62 -8.01
C ALA A 361 37.82 6.47 -6.47
N LEU A 362 37.14 5.47 -5.91
CA LEU A 362 37.37 5.05 -4.53
C LEU A 362 38.84 4.61 -4.39
N LYS A 363 39.66 5.46 -3.77
CA LYS A 363 40.99 5.08 -3.29
C LYS A 363 40.78 4.13 -2.11
N LEU A 364 40.72 2.83 -2.39
CA LEU A 364 40.83 1.79 -1.37
C LEU A 364 42.19 1.97 -0.69
N SER A 365 42.19 2.39 0.58
CA SER A 365 43.39 2.37 1.42
C SER A 365 43.90 0.94 1.46
N ARG A 366 45.05 0.72 0.81
CA ARG A 366 45.69 -0.59 0.70
C ARG A 366 46.32 -0.94 2.05
N SER A 367 45.48 -1.32 3.01
CA SER A 367 45.89 -1.86 4.30
C SER A 367 44.74 -2.65 4.92
N VAL A 368 44.44 -3.82 4.35
CA VAL A 368 43.76 -4.86 5.11
C VAL A 368 44.72 -6.03 5.18
N SER A 369 45.20 -6.27 6.39
CA SER A 369 46.04 -7.40 6.76
C SER A 369 45.39 -8.69 6.25
N THR A 370 46.12 -9.44 5.42
CA THR A 370 45.75 -10.80 5.04
C THR A 370 45.89 -11.69 6.28
N HIS A 371 44.88 -11.73 7.14
CA HIS A 371 44.77 -12.80 8.12
C HIS A 371 44.50 -14.09 7.36
N LYS A 372 45.51 -14.98 7.32
CA LYS A 372 45.34 -16.35 6.85
C LYS A 372 44.32 -17.02 7.77
N PHE A 373 43.11 -17.24 7.29
CA PHE A 373 42.18 -18.17 7.91
C PHE A 373 42.73 -19.58 7.72
N ASP A 374 43.40 -20.10 8.73
CA ASP A 374 43.73 -21.53 8.81
C ASP A 374 42.42 -22.31 8.98
N THR A 375 41.93 -22.79 7.85
CA THR A 375 41.09 -23.98 7.60
C THR A 375 40.54 -24.73 8.83
N VAL A 376 39.48 -24.21 9.47
CA VAL A 376 38.57 -25.01 10.33
C VAL A 376 37.53 -25.73 9.46
N MET A 377 38.01 -26.52 8.49
CA MET A 377 37.17 -27.42 7.66
C MET A 377 37.57 -28.90 7.83
N GLY A 378 38.43 -29.20 8.81
CA GLY A 378 38.90 -30.56 9.09
C GLY A 378 37.96 -31.43 9.94
N GLN A 379 36.90 -30.88 10.55
CA GLN A 379 36.10 -31.61 11.55
C GLN A 379 34.62 -31.84 11.21
N LEU A 380 34.15 -31.48 10.00
CA LEU A 380 32.75 -31.71 9.59
C LEU A 380 32.59 -32.81 8.53
N ARG A 381 33.28 -33.95 8.72
CA ARG A 381 32.94 -35.21 8.04
C ARG A 381 32.74 -36.34 9.05
N GLY A 382 31.68 -36.20 9.85
CA GLY A 382 31.07 -37.30 10.59
C GLY A 382 29.71 -37.63 9.97
N GLY A 383 29.65 -38.69 9.15
CA GLY A 383 28.41 -39.10 8.48
C GLY A 383 28.54 -40.42 7.73
N LYS A 384 28.49 -41.53 8.49
CA LYS A 384 28.25 -42.94 8.13
C LYS A 384 28.38 -43.35 6.65
N LYS A 385 29.39 -44.18 6.36
CA LYS A 385 29.24 -45.33 5.43
C LYS A 385 29.72 -46.60 6.10
N LYS A 386 28.88 -47.63 5.97
CA LYS A 386 28.97 -48.97 6.51
C LYS A 386 29.89 -49.79 5.60
N GLY A 387 30.89 -50.46 6.16
CA GLY A 387 31.66 -51.53 5.52
C GLY A 387 33.04 -51.13 4.99
N GLY A 388 34.07 -51.91 5.39
CA GLY A 388 35.28 -52.12 4.60
C GLY A 388 36.55 -51.37 5.03
N SER A 389 37.37 -52.07 5.83
CA SER A 389 38.84 -52.01 5.96
C SER A 389 39.57 -50.66 5.99
N VAL A 390 40.26 -50.46 7.13
CA VAL A 390 41.39 -49.57 7.33
C VAL A 390 42.47 -49.86 6.28
N GLY A 391 42.77 -48.85 5.46
CA GLY A 391 43.94 -48.80 4.61
C GLY A 391 44.68 -47.49 4.87
N ALA A 392 45.80 -47.58 5.57
CA ALA A 392 46.69 -46.45 5.85
C ALA A 392 47.19 -45.83 4.53
N SER A 393 46.74 -44.62 4.20
CA SER A 393 47.31 -43.88 3.07
C SER A 393 48.46 -43.02 3.54
N SER A 394 49.66 -43.56 3.36
CA SER A 394 50.92 -42.84 3.17
C SER A 394 50.72 -41.55 2.36
N ARG A 395 51.41 -40.48 2.79
CA ARG A 395 51.57 -39.21 2.07
C ARG A 395 52.06 -39.44 0.64
N SER A 396 51.14 -39.50 -0.33
CA SER A 396 51.47 -39.26 -1.73
C SER A 396 50.97 -37.88 -2.14
N ARG A 397 51.94 -36.99 -2.40
CA ARG A 397 51.73 -35.71 -3.06
C ARG A 397 51.25 -35.99 -4.48
N LYS A 398 50.21 -35.26 -4.91
CA LYS A 398 49.64 -35.16 -6.27
C LYS A 398 48.67 -36.29 -6.68
N ALA A 399 47.46 -36.29 -6.11
CA ALA A 399 46.29 -36.89 -6.73
C ALA A 399 45.38 -35.78 -7.27
N GLY A 400 45.12 -35.75 -8.58
CA GLY A 400 44.15 -34.79 -9.14
C GLY A 400 44.22 -34.52 -10.64
N ALA A 401 45.11 -35.19 -11.38
CA ALA A 401 45.15 -35.10 -12.83
C ALA A 401 44.72 -36.45 -13.41
N SER A 402 43.49 -36.55 -13.93
CA SER A 402 43.06 -37.74 -14.67
C SER A 402 43.91 -37.90 -15.94
N LEU A 403 44.20 -39.15 -16.31
CA LEU A 403 44.98 -39.45 -17.50
C LEU A 403 44.23 -38.99 -18.75
N ASP A 404 44.89 -38.25 -19.64
CA ASP A 404 44.32 -37.89 -20.92
C ASP A 404 44.67 -38.99 -21.94
N TRP A 405 43.83 -40.03 -21.99
CA TRP A 405 44.06 -41.19 -22.86
C TRP A 405 44.21 -40.81 -24.31
N PHE A 406 43.40 -39.87 -24.80
CA PHE A 406 43.45 -39.43 -26.19
C PHE A 406 44.80 -38.76 -26.50
N ARG A 407 45.23 -37.80 -25.68
CA ARG A 407 46.55 -37.15 -25.88
C ARG A 407 47.72 -38.10 -25.66
N SER A 408 47.58 -39.09 -24.78
CA SER A 408 48.61 -40.10 -24.52
C SER A 408 48.77 -41.05 -25.70
N LEU A 409 47.66 -41.48 -26.31
CA LEU A 409 47.64 -42.37 -27.48
C LEU A 409 48.12 -41.65 -28.73
N VAL A 410 47.69 -40.42 -28.98
CA VAL A 410 48.16 -39.62 -30.13
C VAL A 410 49.66 -39.33 -30.02
N ALA A 411 50.15 -39.01 -28.82
CA ALA A 411 51.58 -38.76 -28.62
C ALA A 411 52.45 -40.03 -28.74
N SER A 412 51.85 -41.21 -28.65
CA SER A 412 52.54 -42.50 -28.74
C SER A 412 52.13 -43.27 -30.00
N ALA A 413 51.58 -42.58 -31.01
CA ALA A 413 51.11 -43.20 -32.23
C ALA A 413 52.21 -44.04 -32.89
N GLY A 414 51.92 -45.31 -33.15
CA GLY A 414 52.83 -46.27 -33.78
C GLY A 414 53.63 -47.16 -32.82
N ASN A 415 53.60 -46.93 -31.50
CA ASN A 415 54.30 -47.76 -30.52
C ASN A 415 53.36 -48.21 -29.38
N TRP A 416 53.15 -49.53 -29.27
CA TRP A 416 52.43 -50.13 -28.14
C TRP A 416 53.37 -51.01 -27.31
N PRO A 417 53.46 -50.81 -25.99
CA PRO A 417 52.71 -49.86 -25.14
C PRO A 417 53.20 -48.40 -25.24
N PRO A 418 52.34 -47.41 -24.89
CA PRO A 418 52.65 -45.99 -25.04
C PRO A 418 53.82 -45.57 -24.14
N THR A 419 54.86 -44.99 -24.76
CA THR A 419 56.11 -44.63 -24.06
C THR A 419 55.98 -43.35 -23.20
N ARG A 420 54.96 -42.52 -23.45
CA ARG A 420 54.70 -41.30 -22.66
C ARG A 420 53.22 -41.09 -22.38
N LEU A 421 52.85 -41.18 -21.10
CA LEU A 421 51.51 -40.86 -20.62
C LEU A 421 51.38 -39.35 -20.34
N LYS A 422 50.35 -38.72 -20.90
CA LYS A 422 50.00 -37.31 -20.67
C LYS A 422 48.81 -37.22 -19.72
N PHE A 423 48.95 -36.39 -18.68
CA PHE A 423 47.93 -36.15 -17.67
C PHE A 423 47.21 -34.83 -17.93
N ARG A 424 45.91 -34.74 -17.65
CA ARG A 424 45.16 -33.48 -17.75
C ARG A 424 45.71 -32.48 -16.73
N GLN A 425 45.97 -31.24 -17.15
CA GLN A 425 46.38 -30.21 -16.20
C GLN A 425 45.26 -29.97 -15.17
N ALA A 426 45.61 -30.05 -13.89
CA ALA A 426 44.69 -29.72 -12.81
C ALA A 426 44.29 -28.25 -12.96
N LYS A 427 43.00 -27.96 -13.08
CA LYS A 427 42.49 -26.59 -13.08
C LYS A 427 42.75 -25.97 -11.71
N SER A 428 43.83 -25.19 -11.56
CA SER A 428 44.07 -24.38 -10.38
C SER A 428 43.44 -22.99 -10.55
N ALA A 429 42.13 -22.93 -10.79
CA ALA A 429 41.41 -21.69 -10.56
C ALA A 429 41.03 -21.68 -9.08
N ARG A 430 41.68 -20.83 -8.27
CA ARG A 430 41.14 -20.50 -6.94
C ARG A 430 39.73 -19.95 -7.18
N ALA A 431 38.71 -20.59 -6.63
CA ALA A 431 37.37 -20.03 -6.67
C ALA A 431 37.38 -18.75 -5.83
N VAL A 432 37.33 -17.59 -6.49
CA VAL A 432 37.20 -16.29 -5.84
C VAL A 432 35.71 -15.95 -5.78
N LEU A 433 35.24 -15.65 -4.56
CA LEU A 433 33.88 -15.19 -4.29
C LEU A 433 33.96 -13.76 -3.77
N HIS A 434 33.30 -12.84 -4.47
CA HIS A 434 33.07 -11.47 -4.01
C HIS A 434 31.78 -11.42 -3.20
N LEU A 435 31.89 -11.16 -1.90
CA LEU A 435 30.76 -10.93 -1.01
C LEU A 435 30.58 -9.42 -0.80
N VAL A 436 29.44 -8.89 -1.19
CA VAL A 436 29.08 -7.48 -0.98
C VAL A 436 27.94 -7.41 0.03
N LEU A 437 28.16 -6.68 1.11
CA LEU A 437 27.12 -6.36 2.10
C LEU A 437 26.71 -4.90 1.93
N LEU A 438 25.42 -4.64 1.71
CA LEU A 438 24.87 -3.31 1.45
C LEU A 438 23.88 -2.92 2.55
N ASP A 439 24.07 -1.73 3.13
CA ASP A 439 23.13 -1.17 4.10
C ASP A 439 21.89 -0.65 3.36
N THR A 440 20.73 -1.22 3.69
CA THR A 440 19.42 -0.84 3.14
C THR A 440 18.56 -0.11 4.16
N SER A 441 19.12 0.22 5.34
CA SER A 441 18.39 0.99 6.35
C SER A 441 18.11 2.42 5.85
N GLY A 442 16.93 2.95 6.19
CA GLY A 442 16.41 4.23 5.67
C GLY A 442 17.26 5.48 5.98
N SER A 443 18.35 5.35 6.73
CA SER A 443 19.31 6.42 7.02
C SER A 443 20.22 6.78 5.83
N THR A 444 20.26 5.94 4.78
CA THR A 444 21.09 6.15 3.58
C THR A 444 20.37 6.86 2.42
N LEU A 445 19.12 7.30 2.62
CA LEU A 445 18.31 8.06 1.65
C LEU A 445 18.82 9.50 1.37
N TYR A 446 19.91 9.92 1.99
CA TYR A 446 20.62 11.16 1.63
C TYR A 446 21.39 10.97 0.31
N SER A 447 20.65 11.07 -0.79
CA SER A 447 20.90 11.46 -2.20
C SER A 447 22.27 11.30 -2.91
N ARG A 448 23.35 10.82 -2.28
CA ARG A 448 24.65 10.55 -2.92
C ARG A 448 25.34 9.24 -2.52
N GLN A 449 25.08 8.70 -1.33
CA GLN A 449 25.79 7.49 -0.86
C GLN A 449 25.33 6.23 -1.60
N PHE A 450 24.03 6.11 -1.88
CA PHE A 450 23.49 4.98 -2.63
C PHE A 450 23.98 4.95 -4.09
N ALA A 451 24.13 6.13 -4.73
CA ALA A 451 24.68 6.24 -6.08
C ALA A 451 26.15 5.79 -6.14
N LEU A 452 26.95 6.12 -5.12
CA LEU A 452 28.34 5.67 -5.01
C LEU A 452 28.44 4.16 -4.73
N ALA A 453 27.57 3.62 -3.88
CA ALA A 453 27.49 2.18 -3.62
C ALA A 453 27.11 1.41 -4.89
N LYS A 454 26.12 1.89 -5.64
CA LYS A 454 25.71 1.31 -6.93
C LYS A 454 26.87 1.31 -7.93
N ALA A 455 27.59 2.43 -8.06
CA ALA A 455 28.75 2.52 -8.94
C ALA A 455 29.89 1.55 -8.55
N ALA A 456 30.16 1.39 -7.25
CA ALA A 456 31.16 0.45 -6.76
C ALA A 456 30.77 -1.01 -7.06
N ILE A 457 29.50 -1.37 -6.87
CA ILE A 457 28.99 -2.72 -7.14
C ILE A 457 29.09 -3.06 -8.62
N VAL A 458 28.68 -2.14 -9.50
CA VAL A 458 28.78 -2.34 -10.95
C VAL A 458 30.22 -2.62 -11.35
N ARG A 459 31.18 -1.86 -10.81
CA ARG A 459 32.60 -2.06 -11.11
C ARG A 459 33.17 -3.38 -10.58
N ILE A 460 32.74 -3.81 -9.38
CA ILE A 460 33.11 -5.12 -8.82
C ILE A 460 32.54 -6.24 -9.70
N ALA A 461 31.29 -6.10 -10.13
CA ALA A 461 30.62 -7.08 -10.97
C ALA A 461 31.24 -7.19 -12.37
N GLU A 462 31.59 -6.07 -13.01
CA GLU A 462 32.30 -6.04 -14.29
C GLU A 462 33.64 -6.76 -14.21
N ARG A 463 34.42 -6.49 -13.16
CA ARG A 463 35.71 -7.13 -12.95
C ARG A 463 35.57 -8.63 -12.67
N ALA A 464 34.64 -9.00 -11.79
CA ALA A 464 34.32 -10.39 -11.51
C ALA A 464 33.79 -11.13 -12.75
N TYR A 465 33.09 -10.46 -13.65
CA TYR A 465 32.64 -11.03 -14.92
C TYR A 465 33.81 -11.32 -15.86
N LEU A 466 34.73 -10.35 -16.04
CA LEU A 466 35.93 -10.52 -16.86
C LEU A 466 36.81 -11.67 -16.36
N ASP A 467 36.98 -11.78 -15.04
CA ASP A 467 37.83 -12.79 -14.40
C ASP A 467 37.10 -14.14 -14.19
N ARG A 468 35.82 -14.25 -14.58
CA ARG A 468 34.94 -15.42 -14.40
C ARG A 468 34.80 -15.88 -12.93
N GLU A 469 34.74 -14.92 -12.03
CA GLU A 469 34.63 -15.10 -10.58
C GLU A 469 33.16 -15.07 -10.12
N GLN A 470 32.91 -15.49 -8.87
CA GLN A 470 31.57 -15.54 -8.29
C GLN A 470 31.24 -14.26 -7.53
N LEU A 471 29.96 -13.87 -7.52
CA LEU A 471 29.44 -12.68 -6.83
C LEU A 471 28.22 -13.04 -5.99
N LEU A 472 28.15 -12.52 -4.77
CA LEU A 472 27.03 -12.62 -3.83
C LEU A 472 26.78 -11.24 -3.21
N ILE A 473 25.54 -10.75 -3.30
CA ILE A 473 25.15 -9.44 -2.76
C ILE A 473 24.06 -9.66 -1.72
N MET A 474 24.27 -9.11 -0.53
CA MET A 474 23.33 -9.14 0.59
C MET A 474 23.00 -7.73 1.04
N GLY A 475 21.72 -7.41 1.15
CA GLY A 475 21.22 -6.21 1.81
C GLY A 475 20.94 -6.50 3.28
N PHE A 476 21.25 -5.57 4.17
CA PHE A 476 20.83 -5.66 5.57
C PHE A 476 20.11 -4.38 5.98
N GLY A 477 19.02 -4.51 6.74
CA GLY A 477 18.14 -3.41 7.12
C GLY A 477 16.95 -3.93 7.90
N ASN A 478 16.36 -3.11 8.79
CA ASN A 478 15.19 -3.47 9.60
C ASN A 478 15.32 -4.84 10.32
N GLN A 479 16.49 -5.10 10.92
CA GLN A 479 16.82 -6.37 11.63
C GLN A 479 16.74 -7.64 10.75
N LYS A 480 16.74 -7.51 9.42
CA LYS A 480 16.75 -8.63 8.47
C LYS A 480 17.92 -8.53 7.50
N ILE A 481 18.31 -9.67 6.95
CA ILE A 481 19.31 -9.80 5.88
C ILE A 481 18.61 -10.41 4.68
N ASP A 482 18.53 -9.66 3.58
CA ASP A 482 17.94 -10.10 2.32
C ASP A 482 19.05 -10.35 1.30
N THR A 483 19.00 -11.49 0.62
CA THR A 483 19.97 -11.79 -0.46
C THR A 483 19.50 -11.11 -1.74
N LEU A 484 20.19 -10.04 -2.15
CA LEU A 484 19.87 -9.29 -3.37
C LEU A 484 20.35 -9.98 -4.64
N LEU A 485 21.47 -10.73 -4.55
CA LEU A 485 21.99 -11.54 -5.65
C LEU A 485 22.51 -12.86 -5.09
N HIS A 486 21.88 -13.98 -5.46
CA HIS A 486 22.36 -15.31 -5.07
C HIS A 486 23.73 -15.63 -5.65
N CYS A 487 24.51 -16.44 -4.93
CA CYS A 487 25.88 -16.80 -5.31
C CYS A 487 25.90 -17.46 -6.70
N GLY A 488 26.51 -16.77 -7.66
CA GLY A 488 26.54 -17.20 -9.06
C GLY A 488 27.69 -16.55 -9.82
N ARG A 489 27.82 -16.89 -11.11
CA ARG A 489 28.71 -16.13 -12.00
C ARG A 489 28.19 -14.71 -12.09
N SER A 490 29.10 -13.74 -12.01
CA SER A 490 28.73 -12.33 -12.16
C SER A 490 27.93 -12.14 -13.46
N PRO A 491 26.75 -11.50 -13.43
CA PRO A 491 25.97 -11.22 -14.64
C PRO A 491 26.66 -10.16 -15.52
N LYS A 492 26.45 -10.23 -16.83
CA LYS A 492 27.05 -9.28 -17.80
C LYS A 492 26.50 -7.86 -17.63
N GLU A 493 25.25 -7.75 -17.18
CA GLU A 493 24.59 -6.48 -16.83
C GLU A 493 23.81 -6.69 -15.53
N LEU A 494 24.07 -5.86 -14.52
CA LEU A 494 23.22 -5.75 -13.33
C LEU A 494 22.03 -4.88 -13.74
N ARG A 495 20.84 -5.48 -13.89
CA ARG A 495 19.60 -4.72 -14.18
C ARG A 495 19.35 -3.70 -13.06
N GLN A 496 18.90 -2.51 -13.49
CA GLN A 496 18.89 -1.26 -12.73
C GLN A 496 18.13 -1.28 -11.40
#